data_AF-A0AAV8WYC3-F1
#
_entry.id   AF-A0AAV8WYC3-F1
#
_cell.length_a   1.000
_cell.length_b   1.000
_cell.length_c   1.000
_cell.angle_alpha   90.00
_cell.angle_beta   90.00
_cell.angle_gamma   90.00
#
_symmetry.space_group_name_H-M   'P 1'
#
loop_
_entity.id
_entity.type
_entity.pdbx_description
1 polymer ?
#
loop_
_entity_poly.entity_id
_entity_poly.type
_entity_poly.pdbx_seq_one_letter_code
_entity_poly.pdbx_strand_id
1 'polypeptide(L)'
;MLAAAEQFLEQQMHPTVIIRQYRQALEDMVQFLEGPLSVPIDRNDKEALAQVVKGCVGTKFLSRWSDLAVHIALDAVNTVLLEENGRTEVDIKRYAKIEKIPGGSVEESQILKGVMVNKDVTHPKMRRYIQKGESQTNVEITGEADFTRMLELEEEHVKRQCDEIIILKPDVVFTEKGVSDLAQHFLLKAGISAIRRVRKSDNNRIARACGATIVNRTEELQESDVGTGAGLFEIKKIGDEYFCYITECKNPKACTILLRGASKDILNETERNLQDALQVARNIILSPRLVPGGGAIEMAVAQRLLQKASHGPYRALGHALDPNTPCAWGINGETGEIVEQDKKGLWEPLAVKLQTYKTAVETAILLLRIDDIVSGSKKKGDKEVPTPSQMQQQEAQGAE
;
A
#
# COMPACT_ATOMS: atom_id res chain seq x y z
N MET A 1 -14.41 28.11 4.33
CA MET A 1 -13.21 28.96 4.09
C MET A 1 -13.40 29.92 2.92
N LEU A 2 -13.62 29.47 1.68
CA LEU A 2 -13.79 30.38 0.52
C LEU A 2 -15.02 31.29 0.66
N ALA A 3 -16.21 30.75 0.92
CA ALA A 3 -17.43 31.54 1.17
C ALA A 3 -17.32 32.48 2.40
N ALA A 4 -16.38 32.22 3.31
CA ALA A 4 -16.08 33.14 4.42
C ALA A 4 -15.07 34.24 4.03
N ALA A 5 -14.21 33.99 3.03
CA ALA A 5 -13.32 34.99 2.46
C ALA A 5 -14.07 35.98 1.55
N GLU A 6 -15.12 35.50 0.87
CA GLU A 6 -15.98 36.28 -0.04
C GLU A 6 -16.48 37.58 0.61
N GLN A 7 -16.98 37.52 1.84
CA GLN A 7 -17.42 38.69 2.62
C GLN A 7 -16.32 39.76 2.80
N PHE A 8 -15.05 39.37 2.80
CA PHE A 8 -13.92 40.31 2.91
C PHE A 8 -13.50 40.86 1.56
N LEU A 9 -13.68 40.10 0.49
CA LEU A 9 -13.49 40.57 -0.88
C LEU A 9 -14.58 41.60 -1.24
N GLU A 10 -15.83 41.37 -0.84
CA GLU A 10 -16.93 42.35 -0.94
C GLU A 10 -16.63 43.65 -0.16
N GLN A 11 -15.98 43.54 1.01
CA GLN A 11 -15.48 44.67 1.80
C GLN A 11 -14.20 45.31 1.23
N GLN A 12 -13.81 44.97 0.00
CA GLN A 12 -12.63 45.48 -0.70
C GLN A 12 -11.28 45.21 0.00
N MET A 13 -11.20 44.19 0.87
CA MET A 13 -9.90 43.75 1.40
C MET A 13 -9.10 42.99 0.33
N HIS A 14 -7.88 43.46 0.08
CA HIS A 14 -6.99 42.86 -0.92
C HIS A 14 -6.69 41.37 -0.62
N PRO A 15 -6.79 40.44 -1.59
CA PRO A 15 -6.63 38.99 -1.36
C PRO A 15 -5.35 38.62 -0.61
N THR A 16 -4.23 39.29 -0.88
CA THR A 16 -2.94 39.13 -0.17
C THR A 16 -3.06 39.25 1.36
N VAL A 17 -3.94 40.12 1.87
CA VAL A 17 -4.17 40.28 3.32
C VAL A 17 -4.86 39.04 3.88
N ILE A 18 -5.90 38.54 3.19
CA ILE A 18 -6.63 37.32 3.56
C ILE A 18 -5.69 36.11 3.53
N ILE A 19 -4.89 35.97 2.45
CA ILE A 19 -3.89 34.89 2.29
C ILE A 19 -2.85 34.91 3.41
N ARG A 20 -2.33 36.09 3.79
CA ARG A 20 -1.39 36.22 4.91
C ARG A 20 -2.00 35.74 6.22
N GLN A 21 -3.25 36.13 6.49
CA GLN A 21 -3.98 35.70 7.69
C GLN A 21 -4.27 34.20 7.68
N TYR A 22 -4.62 33.61 6.53
CA TYR A 22 -4.86 32.17 6.42
C TYR A 22 -3.57 31.34 6.63
N ARG A 23 -2.41 31.84 6.20
CA ARG A 23 -1.11 31.21 6.52
C ARG A 23 -0.81 31.23 8.02
N GLN A 24 -0.94 32.39 8.65
CA GLN A 24 -0.72 32.54 10.09
C GLN A 24 -1.67 31.65 10.90
N ALA A 25 -2.95 31.59 10.51
CA ALA A 25 -3.91 30.68 11.12
C ALA A 25 -3.52 29.21 10.97
N LEU A 26 -3.00 28.79 9.80
CA LEU A 26 -2.52 27.41 9.61
C LEU A 26 -1.31 27.07 10.50
N GLU A 27 -0.35 27.98 10.63
CA GLU A 27 0.80 27.81 11.53
C GLU A 27 0.34 27.62 12.99
N ASP A 28 -0.63 28.43 13.42
CA ASP A 28 -1.24 28.35 14.75
C ASP A 28 -2.06 27.06 14.95
N MET A 29 -2.84 26.63 13.95
CA MET A 29 -3.56 25.35 13.96
C MET A 29 -2.61 24.17 14.18
N VAL A 30 -1.48 24.15 13.46
CA VAL A 30 -0.47 23.08 13.57
C VAL A 30 0.12 23.07 14.98
N GLN A 31 0.49 24.22 15.54
CA GLN A 31 1.00 24.32 16.92
C GLN A 31 -0.02 23.83 17.96
N PHE A 32 -1.30 24.17 17.82
CA PHE A 32 -2.34 23.71 18.75
C PHE A 32 -2.59 22.20 18.65
N LEU A 33 -2.54 21.64 17.44
CA LEU A 33 -2.70 20.21 17.17
C LEU A 33 -1.52 19.38 17.70
N GLU A 34 -0.27 19.79 17.40
CA GLU A 34 0.94 19.08 17.83
C GLU A 34 1.23 19.23 19.33
N GLY A 35 0.81 20.34 19.94
CA GLY A 35 0.93 20.60 21.37
C GLY A 35 -0.28 20.10 22.17
N PRO A 36 -1.19 20.98 22.66
CA PRO A 36 -2.05 20.65 23.80
C PRO A 36 -3.40 20.03 23.44
N LEU A 37 -3.66 19.71 22.16
CA LEU A 37 -4.91 19.06 21.73
C LEU A 37 -4.75 17.57 21.39
N SER A 38 -3.51 17.07 21.29
CA SER A 38 -3.27 15.67 20.93
C SER A 38 -2.72 14.85 22.10
N VAL A 39 -3.28 13.65 22.25
CA VAL A 39 -2.95 12.68 23.29
C VAL A 39 -1.96 11.66 22.71
N PRO A 40 -0.83 11.35 23.38
CA PRO A 40 0.06 10.28 22.95
C PRO A 40 -0.58 8.90 23.19
N ILE A 41 -0.31 7.94 22.31
CA ILE A 41 -0.69 6.52 22.48
C ILE A 41 0.56 5.65 22.48
N ASP A 42 0.58 4.56 23.27
CA ASP A 42 1.69 3.60 23.19
C ASP A 42 1.58 2.79 21.88
N ARG A 43 2.71 2.64 21.18
CA ARG A 43 2.82 1.80 19.97
C ARG A 43 2.74 0.31 20.28
N ASN A 44 3.03 -0.08 21.53
CA ASN A 44 3.05 -1.48 21.94
C ASN A 44 1.67 -2.02 22.37
N ASP A 45 0.74 -1.13 22.73
CA ASP A 45 -0.61 -1.50 23.14
C ASP A 45 -1.48 -1.83 21.91
N LYS A 46 -1.47 -3.11 21.54
CA LYS A 46 -2.28 -3.63 20.43
C LYS A 46 -3.79 -3.44 20.64
N GLU A 47 -4.29 -3.43 21.88
CA GLU A 47 -5.72 -3.31 22.16
C GLU A 47 -6.19 -1.87 21.99
N ALA A 48 -5.45 -0.89 22.54
CA ALA A 48 -5.71 0.52 22.32
C ALA A 48 -5.61 0.89 20.83
N LEU A 49 -4.58 0.39 20.13
CA LEU A 49 -4.45 0.57 18.68
C LEU A 49 -5.65 -0.02 17.92
N ALA A 50 -6.13 -1.21 18.30
CA ALA A 50 -7.27 -1.85 17.67
C ALA A 50 -8.57 -1.05 17.86
N GLN A 51 -8.82 -0.53 19.07
CA GLN A 51 -9.97 0.32 19.36
C GLN A 51 -9.98 1.58 18.48
N VAL A 52 -8.84 2.25 18.32
CA VAL A 52 -8.72 3.46 17.50
C VAL A 52 -8.95 3.18 16.01
N VAL A 53 -8.33 2.13 15.45
CA VAL A 53 -8.56 1.74 14.05
C VAL A 53 -10.02 1.33 13.83
N LYS A 54 -10.62 0.60 14.78
CA LYS A 54 -12.05 0.25 14.76
C LYS A 54 -12.95 1.48 14.76
N GLY A 55 -12.64 2.49 15.58
CA GLY A 55 -13.35 3.77 15.62
C GLY A 55 -13.31 4.52 14.27
N CYS A 56 -12.16 4.53 13.59
CA CYS A 56 -12.01 5.17 12.28
C CYS A 56 -12.73 4.42 11.14
N VAL A 57 -12.85 3.10 11.21
CA VAL A 57 -13.41 2.25 10.12
C VAL A 57 -14.89 1.91 10.35
N GLY A 58 -15.38 1.99 11.59
CA GLY A 58 -16.69 1.50 12.03
C GLY A 58 -17.92 2.15 11.37
N THR A 59 -17.76 3.31 10.73
CA THR A 59 -18.83 3.99 9.98
C THR A 59 -19.16 3.35 8.63
N LYS A 60 -18.43 2.31 8.22
CA LYS A 60 -18.52 1.69 6.90
C LYS A 60 -19.23 0.33 6.92
N PHE A 61 -19.54 -0.20 5.73
CA PHE A 61 -20.40 -1.37 5.47
C PHE A 61 -20.04 -2.68 6.21
N LEU A 62 -18.86 -2.77 6.83
CA LEU A 62 -18.27 -4.01 7.36
C LEU A 62 -18.25 -4.08 8.89
N SER A 63 -19.28 -3.57 9.58
CA SER A 63 -19.39 -3.65 11.06
C SER A 63 -19.11 -5.06 11.62
N ARG A 64 -19.64 -6.10 10.96
CA ARG A 64 -19.48 -7.52 11.32
C ARG A 64 -18.08 -8.11 11.07
N TRP A 65 -17.28 -7.53 10.17
CA TRP A 65 -15.92 -7.97 9.83
C TRP A 65 -14.82 -7.02 10.35
N SER A 66 -15.24 -5.90 10.96
CA SER A 66 -14.36 -4.81 11.40
C SER A 66 -13.19 -5.29 12.27
N ASP A 67 -13.45 -6.17 13.25
CA ASP A 67 -12.41 -6.71 14.14
C ASP A 67 -11.34 -7.50 13.39
N LEU A 68 -11.74 -8.38 12.47
CA LEU A 68 -10.81 -9.17 11.64
C LEU A 68 -9.98 -8.25 10.74
N ALA A 69 -10.61 -7.25 10.11
CA ALA A 69 -9.93 -6.25 9.29
C ALA A 69 -8.90 -5.43 10.08
N VAL A 70 -9.25 -5.03 11.31
CA VAL A 70 -8.37 -4.29 12.24
C VAL A 70 -7.15 -5.14 12.62
N HIS A 71 -7.35 -6.39 13.01
CA HIS A 71 -6.23 -7.28 13.34
C HIS A 71 -5.29 -7.53 12.15
N ILE A 72 -5.84 -7.81 10.95
CA ILE A 72 -5.04 -7.94 9.73
C ILE A 72 -4.27 -6.65 9.43
N ALA A 73 -4.91 -5.48 9.56
CA ALA A 73 -4.27 -4.20 9.26
C ALA A 73 -3.10 -3.90 10.22
N LEU A 74 -3.30 -4.12 11.53
CA LEU A 74 -2.25 -3.92 12.53
C LEU A 74 -1.09 -4.88 12.34
N ASP A 75 -1.34 -6.18 12.14
CA ASP A 75 -0.27 -7.15 11.93
C ASP A 75 0.46 -6.93 10.59
N ALA A 76 -0.23 -6.46 9.53
CA ALA A 76 0.39 -6.12 8.25
C ALA A 76 1.32 -4.90 8.36
N VAL A 77 0.87 -3.83 9.03
CA VAL A 77 1.71 -2.64 9.22
C VAL A 77 2.91 -2.95 10.12
N ASN A 78 2.72 -3.71 11.20
CA ASN A 78 3.83 -4.15 12.06
C ASN A 78 4.82 -5.07 11.32
N THR A 79 4.36 -5.90 10.37
CA THR A 79 5.24 -6.75 9.54
C THR A 79 6.04 -5.94 8.52
N VAL A 80 5.45 -4.86 7.98
CA VAL A 80 6.09 -3.99 6.97
C VAL A 80 6.93 -2.86 7.58
N LEU A 81 6.87 -2.66 8.90
CA LEU A 81 7.63 -1.65 9.63
C LEU A 81 9.13 -1.85 9.45
N LEU A 82 9.82 -0.79 9.03
CA LEU A 82 11.28 -0.70 9.01
C LEU A 82 11.76 0.34 9.99
N GLU A 83 12.67 -0.06 10.86
CA GLU A 83 13.41 0.86 11.73
C GLU A 83 14.87 0.87 11.27
N GLU A 84 15.25 1.93 10.55
CA GLU A 84 16.61 2.11 10.03
C GLU A 84 17.16 3.46 10.55
N ASN A 85 18.28 3.41 11.27
CA ASN A 85 18.97 4.58 11.83
C ASN A 85 18.07 5.53 12.64
N GLY A 86 17.15 4.99 13.44
CA GLY A 86 16.21 5.76 14.26
C GLY A 86 15.04 6.38 13.49
N ARG A 87 14.89 6.08 12.19
CA ARG A 87 13.73 6.45 11.39
C ARG A 87 12.83 5.24 11.17
N THR A 88 11.58 5.37 11.59
CA THR A 88 10.50 4.43 11.27
C THR A 88 9.94 4.74 9.88
N GLU A 89 10.05 3.82 8.91
CA GLU A 89 9.40 3.91 7.61
C GLU A 89 8.39 2.76 7.43
N VAL A 90 7.25 3.08 6.81
CA VAL A 90 6.19 2.12 6.47
C VAL A 90 5.68 2.42 5.06
N ASP A 91 5.94 1.52 4.11
CA ASP A 91 5.39 1.55 2.75
C ASP A 91 4.48 0.35 2.49
N ILE A 92 3.21 0.50 2.89
CA ILE A 92 2.13 -0.47 2.64
C ILE A 92 2.00 -0.75 1.14
N LYS A 93 2.00 0.29 0.30
CA LYS A 93 1.64 0.17 -1.12
C LYS A 93 2.60 -0.72 -1.89
N ARG A 94 3.88 -0.71 -1.53
CA ARG A 94 4.88 -1.62 -2.11
C ARG A 94 4.89 -2.98 -1.43
N TYR A 95 4.89 -3.05 -0.09
CA TYR A 95 5.29 -4.28 0.63
C TYR A 95 4.16 -5.06 1.31
N ALA A 96 2.97 -4.46 1.49
CA ALA A 96 1.75 -5.18 1.82
C ALA A 96 0.95 -5.43 0.53
N LYS A 97 1.03 -6.66 0.01
CA LYS A 97 0.26 -7.08 -1.17
C LYS A 97 -1.16 -7.46 -0.73
N ILE A 98 -2.19 -7.03 -1.46
CA ILE A 98 -3.55 -7.56 -1.31
C ILE A 98 -3.81 -8.49 -2.50
N GLU A 99 -4.09 -9.76 -2.23
CA GLU A 99 -4.44 -10.77 -3.24
C GLU A 99 -5.92 -11.15 -3.04
N LYS A 100 -6.76 -10.89 -4.05
CA LYS A 100 -8.22 -11.11 -3.99
C LYS A 100 -8.57 -12.39 -4.73
N ILE A 101 -9.07 -13.41 -4.04
CA ILE A 101 -9.49 -14.67 -4.66
C ILE A 101 -10.99 -14.88 -4.47
N PRO A 102 -11.80 -14.93 -5.55
CA PRO A 102 -13.24 -15.13 -5.46
C PRO A 102 -13.61 -16.49 -4.85
N GLY A 103 -14.79 -16.53 -4.25
CA GLY A 103 -15.28 -17.67 -3.48
C GLY A 103 -14.79 -17.63 -2.02
N GLY A 104 -15.34 -18.56 -1.23
CA GLY A 104 -15.16 -18.54 0.22
C GLY A 104 -15.97 -17.44 0.92
N SER A 105 -15.96 -17.50 2.23
CA SER A 105 -16.45 -16.46 3.14
C SER A 105 -15.41 -15.34 3.33
N VAL A 106 -15.85 -14.16 3.77
CA VAL A 106 -14.92 -13.05 4.09
C VAL A 106 -14.10 -13.35 5.34
N GLU A 107 -14.60 -14.24 6.21
CA GLU A 107 -13.96 -14.74 7.44
C GLU A 107 -12.74 -15.65 7.15
N GLU A 108 -12.64 -16.25 5.96
CA GLU A 108 -11.43 -16.96 5.50
C GLU A 108 -10.27 -16.01 5.10
N SER A 109 -10.49 -14.70 5.13
CA SER A 109 -9.44 -13.73 4.81
C SER A 109 -8.37 -13.72 5.90
N GLN A 110 -7.09 -13.75 5.53
CA GLN A 110 -5.99 -13.85 6.50
C GLN A 110 -4.73 -13.12 6.03
N ILE A 111 -3.88 -12.75 6.98
CA ILE A 111 -2.53 -12.24 6.70
C ILE A 111 -1.54 -13.40 6.61
N LEU A 112 -0.77 -13.41 5.52
CA LEU A 112 0.36 -14.31 5.30
C LEU A 112 1.66 -13.53 5.60
N LYS A 113 2.43 -14.03 6.58
CA LYS A 113 3.77 -13.53 6.94
C LYS A 113 4.81 -13.97 5.90
N GLY A 114 4.69 -13.41 4.71
CA GLY A 114 5.49 -13.71 3.52
C GLY A 114 4.77 -13.32 2.23
N VAL A 115 5.06 -13.99 1.12
CA VAL A 115 4.60 -13.58 -0.21
C VAL A 115 3.81 -14.67 -0.91
N MET A 116 2.65 -14.29 -1.44
CA MET A 116 1.80 -15.13 -2.28
C MET A 116 1.89 -14.69 -3.74
N VAL A 117 2.11 -15.63 -4.64
CA VAL A 117 2.30 -15.39 -6.08
C VAL A 117 1.39 -16.31 -6.90
N ASN A 118 0.61 -15.75 -7.82
CA ASN A 118 -0.21 -16.51 -8.78
C ASN A 118 0.66 -17.07 -9.92
N LYS A 119 1.43 -18.11 -9.59
CA LYS A 119 2.28 -18.93 -10.46
C LYS A 119 2.42 -20.35 -9.92
N ASP A 120 2.50 -21.31 -10.83
CA ASP A 120 2.93 -22.70 -10.59
C ASP A 120 4.44 -22.85 -10.86
N VAL A 121 5.01 -23.99 -10.47
CA VAL A 121 6.31 -24.45 -10.95
C VAL A 121 6.33 -24.58 -12.47
N THR A 122 7.48 -24.39 -13.09
CA THR A 122 7.60 -24.47 -14.56
C THR A 122 7.38 -25.89 -15.11
N HIS A 123 7.79 -26.92 -14.35
CA HIS A 123 7.74 -28.32 -14.79
C HIS A 123 7.02 -29.21 -13.75
N PRO A 124 6.08 -30.10 -14.14
CA PRO A 124 5.25 -30.85 -13.18
C PRO A 124 5.99 -31.77 -12.21
N LYS A 125 7.22 -32.21 -12.56
CA LYS A 125 8.07 -33.04 -11.68
C LYS A 125 8.88 -32.23 -10.65
N MET A 126 8.87 -30.89 -10.70
CA MET A 126 9.56 -30.06 -9.70
C MET A 126 8.87 -30.14 -8.33
N ARG A 127 9.61 -29.84 -7.26
CA ARG A 127 9.10 -29.95 -5.89
C ARG A 127 8.06 -28.84 -5.62
N ARG A 128 6.80 -29.24 -5.45
CA ARG A 128 5.70 -28.32 -5.06
C ARG A 128 5.60 -28.05 -3.56
N TYR A 129 6.38 -28.76 -2.75
CA TYR A 129 6.52 -28.59 -1.31
C TYR A 129 7.99 -28.79 -0.98
N ILE A 130 8.59 -27.84 -0.25
CA ILE A 130 10.00 -27.92 0.13
C ILE A 130 10.15 -27.62 1.62
N GLN A 131 10.62 -28.63 2.34
CA GLN A 131 11.31 -28.54 3.62
C GLN A 131 12.75 -29.02 3.40
N LYS A 132 13.71 -28.50 4.18
CA LYS A 132 15.16 -28.68 3.94
C LYS A 132 15.57 -30.15 3.74
N GLY A 133 16.14 -30.47 2.58
CA GLY A 133 16.70 -31.79 2.27
C GLY A 133 17.36 -31.89 0.88
N GLU A 134 18.67 -32.09 0.86
CA GLU A 134 19.49 -32.25 -0.36
C GLU A 134 19.44 -33.68 -0.94
N SER A 135 19.55 -33.82 -2.28
CA SER A 135 20.05 -35.02 -2.99
C SER A 135 20.29 -34.74 -4.48
N GLN A 136 21.27 -35.43 -5.09
CA GLN A 136 21.78 -35.23 -6.47
C GLN A 136 21.37 -36.37 -7.43
N THR A 137 21.51 -36.21 -8.77
CA THR A 137 22.37 -37.05 -9.68
C THR A 137 22.29 -36.72 -11.20
N ASN A 138 23.20 -37.36 -11.96
CA ASN A 138 23.65 -37.09 -13.35
C ASN A 138 22.73 -37.58 -14.49
N VAL A 139 22.94 -37.09 -15.73
CA VAL A 139 22.63 -37.78 -17.01
C VAL A 139 23.57 -37.31 -18.15
N GLU A 140 23.94 -38.19 -19.08
CA GLU A 140 24.72 -37.97 -20.33
C GLU A 140 23.85 -38.15 -21.60
N ILE A 141 24.31 -37.74 -22.79
CA ILE A 141 24.18 -38.38 -24.15
C ILE A 141 24.70 -37.43 -25.26
N THR A 142 24.97 -37.96 -26.47
CA THR A 142 25.85 -37.42 -27.54
C THR A 142 25.22 -37.28 -28.95
N GLY A 143 25.66 -36.26 -29.72
CA GLY A 143 25.76 -36.24 -31.20
C GLY A 143 24.48 -35.93 -32.02
N GLU A 144 24.52 -35.36 -33.23
CA GLU A 144 25.60 -34.93 -34.16
C GLU A 144 25.04 -33.81 -35.09
N ALA A 145 25.75 -32.82 -35.66
CA ALA A 145 27.08 -32.25 -35.35
C ALA A 145 27.32 -30.76 -35.79
N ASP A 146 26.43 -30.04 -36.52
CA ASP A 146 26.71 -28.66 -37.02
C ASP A 146 25.57 -27.62 -36.80
N PHE A 147 24.32 -27.90 -37.20
CA PHE A 147 23.17 -27.23 -36.56
C PHE A 147 23.19 -27.53 -35.05
N THR A 148 23.50 -28.77 -34.75
CA THR A 148 23.79 -29.31 -33.43
C THR A 148 24.93 -28.56 -32.77
N ARG A 149 25.95 -28.06 -33.48
CA ARG A 149 26.99 -27.21 -32.88
C ARG A 149 26.49 -25.84 -32.41
N MET A 150 25.53 -25.24 -33.12
CA MET A 150 24.86 -24.02 -32.64
C MET A 150 23.94 -24.30 -31.45
N LEU A 151 23.23 -25.43 -31.48
CA LEU A 151 22.37 -25.90 -30.38
C LEU A 151 23.20 -26.32 -29.15
N GLU A 152 24.38 -26.92 -29.35
CA GLU A 152 25.36 -27.28 -28.32
C GLU A 152 25.93 -26.02 -27.67
N LEU A 153 26.25 -24.98 -28.44
CA LEU A 153 26.67 -23.68 -27.88
C LEU A 153 25.56 -22.99 -27.08
N GLU A 154 24.30 -23.11 -27.52
CA GLU A 154 23.14 -22.63 -26.75
C GLU A 154 22.93 -23.48 -25.48
N GLU A 155 23.02 -24.80 -25.58
CA GLU A 155 22.90 -25.73 -24.45
C GLU A 155 24.03 -25.53 -23.44
N GLU A 156 25.28 -25.37 -23.88
CA GLU A 156 26.43 -25.03 -23.03
C GLU A 156 26.23 -23.68 -22.33
N HIS A 157 25.69 -22.67 -23.01
CA HIS A 157 25.40 -21.38 -22.40
C HIS A 157 24.30 -21.48 -21.34
N VAL A 158 23.20 -22.14 -21.65
CA VAL A 158 22.09 -22.40 -20.72
C VAL A 158 22.55 -23.26 -19.54
N LYS A 159 23.37 -24.29 -19.80
CA LYS A 159 23.94 -25.16 -18.79
C LYS A 159 24.89 -24.38 -17.87
N ARG A 160 25.77 -23.54 -18.39
CA ARG A 160 26.65 -22.67 -17.60
C ARG A 160 25.87 -21.77 -16.65
N GLN A 161 24.82 -21.11 -17.13
CA GLN A 161 23.91 -20.32 -16.29
C GLN A 161 23.21 -21.14 -15.21
N CYS A 162 22.85 -22.40 -15.51
CA CYS A 162 22.29 -23.31 -14.51
C CYS A 162 23.36 -23.76 -13.50
N ASP A 163 24.57 -24.09 -13.94
CA ASP A 163 25.68 -24.53 -13.11
C ASP A 163 26.10 -23.42 -12.12
N GLU A 164 26.15 -22.16 -12.56
CA GLU A 164 26.33 -20.97 -11.71
C GLU A 164 25.30 -20.89 -10.56
N ILE A 165 24.03 -21.16 -10.86
CA ILE A 165 22.95 -21.22 -9.86
C ILE A 165 23.10 -22.45 -8.96
N ILE A 166 23.44 -23.61 -9.53
CA ILE A 166 23.53 -24.90 -8.81
C ILE A 166 24.71 -24.91 -7.81
N ILE A 167 25.81 -24.21 -8.10
CA ILE A 167 26.94 -24.03 -7.17
C ILE A 167 26.47 -23.46 -5.83
N LEU A 168 25.54 -22.50 -5.85
CA LEU A 168 24.98 -21.85 -4.66
C LEU A 168 23.88 -22.67 -3.96
N LYS A 169 23.48 -23.81 -4.55
CA LYS A 169 22.45 -24.74 -4.05
C LYS A 169 21.13 -24.10 -3.54
N PRO A 170 20.48 -23.18 -4.26
CA PRO A 170 19.18 -22.66 -3.84
C PRO A 170 18.07 -23.71 -4.01
N ASP A 171 17.17 -23.85 -3.04
CA ASP A 171 16.00 -24.74 -3.15
C ASP A 171 14.98 -24.27 -4.23
N VAL A 172 14.81 -22.95 -4.37
CA VAL A 172 13.82 -22.30 -5.25
C VAL A 172 14.43 -21.11 -5.96
N VAL A 173 14.13 -20.96 -7.26
CA VAL A 173 14.58 -19.85 -8.10
C VAL A 173 13.38 -19.13 -8.72
N PHE A 174 13.31 -17.81 -8.53
CA PHE A 174 12.30 -16.94 -9.13
C PHE A 174 12.89 -16.11 -10.26
N THR A 175 12.26 -16.10 -11.43
CA THR A 175 12.72 -15.33 -12.61
C THR A 175 11.63 -14.41 -13.16
N GLU A 176 12.01 -13.18 -13.54
CA GLU A 176 11.09 -12.22 -14.18
C GLU A 176 10.73 -12.61 -15.62
N LYS A 177 11.62 -13.35 -16.28
CA LYS A 177 11.50 -13.74 -17.70
C LYS A 177 11.03 -15.19 -17.83
N GLY A 178 11.06 -15.73 -19.06
CA GLY A 178 10.90 -17.16 -19.28
C GLY A 178 12.13 -17.94 -18.81
N VAL A 179 11.93 -19.23 -18.54
CA VAL A 179 13.00 -20.22 -18.33
C VAL A 179 12.85 -21.25 -19.45
N SER A 180 13.94 -21.51 -20.18
CA SER A 180 13.98 -22.52 -21.26
C SER A 180 13.73 -23.92 -20.71
N ASP A 181 13.19 -24.84 -21.50
CA ASP A 181 12.88 -26.20 -21.04
C ASP A 181 14.16 -27.01 -20.76
N LEU A 182 15.27 -26.72 -21.45
CA LEU A 182 16.61 -27.24 -21.11
C LEU A 182 17.05 -26.80 -19.70
N ALA A 183 16.93 -25.50 -19.39
CA ALA A 183 17.25 -24.98 -18.06
C ALA A 183 16.39 -25.62 -16.96
N GLN A 184 15.09 -25.83 -17.23
CA GLN A 184 14.20 -26.54 -16.30
C GLN A 184 14.65 -27.97 -16.05
N HIS A 185 15.17 -28.66 -17.07
CA HIS A 185 15.70 -30.02 -16.93
C HIS A 185 16.98 -30.07 -16.07
N PHE A 186 17.92 -29.13 -16.25
CA PHE A 186 19.11 -29.03 -15.42
C PHE A 186 18.77 -28.69 -13.95
N LEU A 187 17.92 -27.68 -13.73
CA LEU A 187 17.45 -27.32 -12.39
C LEU A 187 16.68 -28.47 -11.71
N LEU A 188 15.86 -29.20 -12.46
CA LEU A 188 15.14 -30.39 -11.95
C LEU A 188 16.09 -31.49 -11.49
N LYS A 189 17.18 -31.79 -12.23
CA LYS A 189 18.21 -32.76 -11.82
C LYS A 189 18.93 -32.35 -10.53
N ALA A 190 19.15 -31.05 -10.35
CA ALA A 190 19.69 -30.48 -9.12
C ALA A 190 18.66 -30.41 -7.97
N GLY A 191 17.39 -30.78 -8.20
CA GLY A 191 16.31 -30.72 -7.22
C GLY A 191 15.71 -29.32 -7.00
N ILE A 192 16.15 -28.34 -7.79
CA ILE A 192 15.80 -26.91 -7.67
C ILE A 192 14.45 -26.65 -8.36
N SER A 193 13.55 -25.94 -7.68
CA SER A 193 12.24 -25.61 -8.24
C SER A 193 12.23 -24.20 -8.82
N ALA A 194 11.91 -24.10 -10.12
CA ALA A 194 11.89 -22.82 -10.83
C ALA A 194 10.46 -22.26 -10.93
N ILE A 195 10.34 -20.94 -10.76
CA ILE A 195 9.13 -20.16 -11.07
C ILE A 195 9.52 -19.09 -12.09
N ARG A 196 8.73 -18.99 -13.17
CA ARG A 196 8.99 -18.08 -14.32
C ARG A 196 7.93 -17.00 -14.49
N ARG A 197 8.31 -15.91 -15.15
CA ARG A 197 7.45 -14.75 -15.46
C ARG A 197 6.81 -14.11 -14.21
N VAL A 198 7.61 -13.96 -13.15
CA VAL A 198 7.22 -13.25 -11.92
C VAL A 198 7.19 -11.74 -12.19
N ARG A 199 6.24 -11.01 -11.59
CA ARG A 199 6.18 -9.55 -11.70
C ARG A 199 7.30 -8.93 -10.88
N LYS A 200 7.97 -7.90 -11.40
CA LYS A 200 9.02 -7.14 -10.69
C LYS A 200 8.60 -6.64 -9.30
N SER A 201 7.33 -6.25 -9.14
CA SER A 201 6.77 -5.86 -7.84
C SER A 201 6.63 -7.03 -6.85
N ASP A 202 6.39 -8.24 -7.33
CA ASP A 202 6.37 -9.44 -6.48
C ASP A 202 7.80 -9.89 -6.16
N ASN A 203 8.75 -9.82 -7.10
CA ASN A 203 10.18 -10.04 -6.83
C ASN A 203 10.71 -9.13 -5.70
N ASN A 204 10.40 -7.83 -5.75
CA ASN A 204 10.77 -6.88 -4.68
C ASN A 204 10.20 -7.26 -3.31
N ARG A 205 9.05 -7.95 -3.26
CA ARG A 205 8.45 -8.45 -2.01
C ARG A 205 9.13 -9.75 -1.57
N ILE A 206 9.39 -10.68 -2.48
CA ILE A 206 10.07 -11.95 -2.20
C ILE A 206 11.46 -11.67 -1.64
N ALA A 207 12.22 -10.77 -2.27
CA ALA A 207 13.51 -10.27 -1.80
C ALA A 207 13.44 -9.79 -0.35
N ARG A 208 12.47 -8.91 -0.03
CA ARG A 208 12.28 -8.38 1.34
C ARG A 208 11.73 -9.39 2.35
N ALA A 209 10.95 -10.38 1.93
CA ALA A 209 10.40 -11.40 2.81
C ALA A 209 11.42 -12.50 3.15
N CYS A 210 12.26 -12.89 2.18
CA CYS A 210 13.26 -13.95 2.33
C CYS A 210 14.65 -13.44 2.70
N GLY A 211 14.91 -12.14 2.57
CA GLY A 211 16.24 -11.56 2.69
C GLY A 211 17.15 -11.86 1.49
N ALA A 212 16.58 -12.12 0.31
CA ALA A 212 17.34 -12.36 -0.93
C ALA A 212 17.68 -11.06 -1.66
N THR A 213 18.82 -11.01 -2.34
CA THR A 213 19.15 -9.92 -3.28
C THR A 213 18.58 -10.23 -4.67
N ILE A 214 18.08 -9.23 -5.38
CA ILE A 214 17.68 -9.38 -6.79
C ILE A 214 18.90 -9.09 -7.67
N VAL A 215 19.39 -10.13 -8.35
CA VAL A 215 20.54 -10.05 -9.24
C VAL A 215 20.07 -10.08 -10.71
N ASN A 216 20.75 -9.34 -11.60
CA ASN A 216 20.35 -9.20 -13.01
C ASN A 216 21.01 -10.24 -13.94
N ARG A 217 22.15 -10.83 -13.53
CA ARG A 217 22.94 -11.82 -14.26
C ARG A 217 23.27 -12.99 -13.34
N THR A 218 23.36 -14.20 -13.88
CA THR A 218 23.75 -15.40 -13.11
C THR A 218 25.21 -15.35 -12.68
N GLU A 219 26.08 -14.83 -13.54
CA GLU A 219 27.52 -14.61 -13.31
C GLU A 219 27.83 -13.71 -12.08
N GLU A 220 26.88 -12.88 -11.65
CA GLU A 220 27.01 -11.94 -10.53
C GLU A 220 26.51 -12.51 -9.19
N LEU A 221 25.91 -13.71 -9.17
CA LEU A 221 25.31 -14.31 -7.98
C LEU A 221 26.37 -14.68 -6.93
N GLN A 222 26.16 -14.25 -5.69
CA GLN A 222 27.00 -14.60 -4.54
C GLN A 222 26.21 -15.37 -3.48
N GLU A 223 26.89 -16.09 -2.59
CA GLU A 223 26.26 -16.78 -1.46
C GLU A 223 25.47 -15.82 -0.55
N SER A 224 25.87 -14.54 -0.48
CA SER A 224 25.15 -13.49 0.24
C SER A 224 23.78 -13.12 -0.34
N ASP A 225 23.53 -13.44 -1.61
CA ASP A 225 22.28 -13.08 -2.30
C ASP A 225 21.16 -14.10 -2.06
N VAL A 226 21.52 -15.31 -1.59
CA VAL A 226 20.59 -16.41 -1.34
C VAL A 226 19.81 -16.17 -0.05
N GLY A 227 18.52 -15.78 -0.19
CA GLY A 227 17.65 -15.50 0.95
C GLY A 227 17.25 -16.72 1.75
N THR A 228 18.02 -17.05 2.80
CA THR A 228 17.75 -18.15 3.75
C THR A 228 16.67 -17.84 4.80
N GLY A 229 15.90 -16.77 4.60
CA GLY A 229 14.88 -16.28 5.53
C GLY A 229 13.52 -16.97 5.43
N ALA A 230 13.21 -17.67 4.33
CA ALA A 230 11.94 -18.40 4.16
C ALA A 230 11.91 -19.69 4.99
N GLY A 231 10.77 -19.98 5.64
CA GLY A 231 10.56 -21.21 6.41
C GLY A 231 9.90 -22.30 5.58
N LEU A 232 8.82 -21.96 4.87
CA LEU A 232 8.01 -22.89 4.08
C LEU A 232 7.76 -22.36 2.67
N PHE A 233 8.01 -23.22 1.68
CA PHE A 233 7.59 -23.05 0.29
C PHE A 233 6.60 -24.15 -0.09
N GLU A 234 5.40 -23.76 -0.53
CA GLU A 234 4.36 -24.68 -0.99
C GLU A 234 3.57 -24.09 -2.17
N ILE A 235 3.05 -24.97 -3.04
CA ILE A 235 2.12 -24.59 -4.10
C ILE A 235 0.76 -25.24 -3.82
N LYS A 236 -0.25 -24.41 -3.58
CA LYS A 236 -1.64 -24.82 -3.33
C LYS A 236 -2.51 -24.41 -4.52
N LYS A 237 -3.42 -25.30 -4.95
CA LYS A 237 -4.47 -24.99 -5.92
C LYS A 237 -5.66 -24.37 -5.18
N ILE A 238 -6.14 -23.22 -5.62
CA ILE A 238 -7.38 -22.60 -5.11
C ILE A 238 -8.30 -22.34 -6.30
N GLY A 239 -9.46 -23.01 -6.30
CA GLY A 239 -10.29 -23.12 -7.49
C GLY A 239 -9.52 -23.83 -8.60
N ASP A 240 -9.29 -23.15 -9.72
CA ASP A 240 -8.53 -23.65 -10.86
C ASP A 240 -7.13 -23.09 -11.03
N GLU A 241 -6.75 -22.11 -10.22
CA GLU A 241 -5.42 -21.48 -10.28
C GLU A 241 -4.46 -22.05 -9.22
N TYR A 242 -3.17 -22.07 -9.55
CA TYR A 242 -2.09 -22.47 -8.66
C TYR A 242 -1.43 -21.24 -8.06
N PHE A 243 -1.33 -21.22 -6.73
CA PHE A 243 -0.67 -20.16 -5.99
C PHE A 243 0.53 -20.71 -5.24
N CYS A 244 1.66 -20.07 -5.46
CA CYS A 244 2.88 -20.24 -4.69
C CYS A 244 2.79 -19.44 -3.38
N TYR A 245 3.05 -20.11 -2.27
CA TYR A 245 3.12 -19.54 -0.93
C TYR A 245 4.56 -19.61 -0.43
N ILE A 246 5.09 -18.45 -0.06
CA ILE A 246 6.32 -18.32 0.69
C ILE A 246 5.91 -17.83 2.07
N THR A 247 6.02 -18.69 3.08
CA THR A 247 5.49 -18.45 4.43
C THR A 247 6.52 -18.84 5.49
N GLU A 248 6.18 -18.58 6.76
CA GLU A 248 7.06 -18.83 7.92
C GLU A 248 8.43 -18.13 7.79
N CYS A 249 8.46 -16.98 7.11
CA CYS A 249 9.68 -16.19 7.00
C CYS A 249 10.11 -15.68 8.39
N LYS A 250 11.42 -15.71 8.68
CA LYS A 250 11.97 -15.33 9.99
C LYS A 250 11.66 -13.88 10.37
N ASN A 251 12.02 -12.94 9.49
CA ASN A 251 11.80 -11.49 9.64
C ASN A 251 11.25 -10.94 8.31
N PRO A 252 9.97 -11.19 7.97
CA PRO A 252 9.43 -10.80 6.68
C PRO A 252 9.20 -9.29 6.63
N LYS A 253 10.02 -8.54 5.85
CA LYS A 253 9.82 -7.10 5.61
C LYS A 253 8.75 -6.82 4.51
N ALA A 254 7.93 -7.82 4.20
CA ALA A 254 6.83 -7.77 3.23
C ALA A 254 5.81 -8.86 3.56
N CYS A 255 4.52 -8.59 3.36
CA CYS A 255 3.42 -9.51 3.67
C CYS A 255 2.39 -9.56 2.53
N THR A 256 1.57 -10.62 2.51
CA THR A 256 0.42 -10.71 1.61
C THR A 256 -0.85 -10.91 2.43
N ILE A 257 -1.84 -10.05 2.20
CA ILE A 257 -3.18 -10.18 2.76
C ILE A 257 -4.02 -10.90 1.73
N LEU A 258 -4.46 -12.12 2.06
CA LEU A 258 -5.38 -12.90 1.26
C LEU A 258 -6.80 -12.46 1.60
N LEU A 259 -7.52 -11.92 0.62
CA LEU A 259 -8.94 -11.59 0.72
C LEU A 259 -9.79 -12.66 0.01
N ARG A 260 -10.76 -13.19 0.75
CA ARG A 260 -11.76 -14.17 0.31
C ARG A 260 -13.15 -13.53 0.34
N GLY A 261 -14.08 -14.03 -0.48
CA GLY A 261 -15.41 -13.43 -0.55
C GLY A 261 -16.26 -13.93 -1.71
N ALA A 262 -17.58 -13.93 -1.47
CA ALA A 262 -18.57 -14.52 -2.38
C ALA A 262 -18.66 -13.86 -3.76
N SER A 263 -18.41 -12.54 -3.86
CA SER A 263 -18.46 -11.80 -5.13
C SER A 263 -17.27 -10.85 -5.29
N LYS A 264 -16.98 -10.48 -6.54
CA LYS A 264 -15.92 -9.50 -6.86
C LYS A 264 -16.21 -8.12 -6.28
N ASP A 265 -17.48 -7.73 -6.20
CA ASP A 265 -17.88 -6.42 -5.66
C ASP A 265 -17.68 -6.38 -4.14
N ILE A 266 -18.05 -7.45 -3.43
CA ILE A 266 -17.73 -7.60 -1.99
C ILE A 266 -16.21 -7.56 -1.78
N LEU A 267 -15.42 -8.25 -2.60
CA LEU A 267 -13.95 -8.23 -2.51
C LEU A 267 -13.35 -6.84 -2.77
N ASN A 268 -13.86 -6.10 -3.74
CA ASN A 268 -13.41 -4.73 -4.05
C ASN A 268 -13.77 -3.75 -2.92
N GLU A 269 -14.95 -3.90 -2.31
CA GLU A 269 -15.36 -3.08 -1.18
C GLU A 269 -14.59 -3.46 0.10
N THR A 270 -14.36 -4.76 0.33
CA THR A 270 -13.50 -5.27 1.42
C THR A 270 -12.08 -4.74 1.30
N GLU A 271 -11.51 -4.72 0.10
CA GLU A 271 -10.19 -4.11 -0.17
C GLU A 271 -10.16 -2.62 0.17
N ARG A 272 -11.16 -1.82 -0.23
CA ARG A 272 -11.20 -0.38 0.10
C ARG A 272 -11.18 -0.15 1.60
N ASN A 273 -12.09 -0.82 2.31
CA ASN A 273 -12.20 -0.69 3.78
C ASN A 273 -10.92 -1.15 4.50
N LEU A 274 -10.25 -2.19 3.99
CA LEU A 274 -8.95 -2.62 4.48
C LEU A 274 -7.83 -1.60 4.18
N GLN A 275 -7.83 -0.98 3.00
CA GLN A 275 -6.84 0.06 2.65
C GLN A 275 -6.94 1.27 3.60
N ASP A 276 -8.15 1.66 3.99
CA ASP A 276 -8.37 2.70 5.01
C ASP A 276 -7.82 2.26 6.38
N ALA A 277 -8.16 1.04 6.84
CA ALA A 277 -7.67 0.48 8.10
C ALA A 277 -6.13 0.44 8.15
N LEU A 278 -5.50 -0.02 7.07
CA LEU A 278 -4.05 -0.05 6.89
C LEU A 278 -3.44 1.36 6.97
N GLN A 279 -4.04 2.35 6.30
CA GLN A 279 -3.52 3.71 6.29
C GLN A 279 -3.70 4.43 7.64
N VAL A 280 -4.78 4.13 8.38
CA VAL A 280 -4.97 4.57 9.78
C VAL A 280 -3.91 3.94 10.68
N ALA A 281 -3.74 2.61 10.63
CA ALA A 281 -2.71 1.90 11.41
C ALA A 281 -1.29 2.42 11.13
N ARG A 282 -0.93 2.67 9.86
CA ARG A 282 0.33 3.33 9.47
C ARG A 282 0.49 4.72 10.07
N ASN A 283 -0.56 5.53 10.05
CA ASN A 283 -0.49 6.89 10.60
C ASN A 283 -0.20 6.88 12.10
N ILE A 284 -0.83 5.96 12.85
CA ILE A 284 -0.63 5.85 14.31
C ILE A 284 0.76 5.29 14.64
N ILE A 285 1.22 4.27 13.90
CA ILE A 285 2.56 3.69 14.12
C ILE A 285 3.65 4.72 13.78
N LEU A 286 3.55 5.45 12.67
CA LEU A 286 4.51 6.53 12.34
C LEU A 286 4.43 7.68 13.34
N SER A 287 3.23 8.16 13.66
CA SER A 287 2.98 9.31 14.54
C SER A 287 2.00 8.92 15.65
N PRO A 288 2.49 8.47 16.82
CA PRO A 288 1.67 7.92 17.90
C PRO A 288 0.99 9.01 18.73
N ARG A 289 0.17 9.83 18.06
CA ARG A 289 -0.63 10.90 18.65
C ARG A 289 -2.02 10.90 18.03
N LEU A 290 -3.02 11.04 18.89
CA LEU A 290 -4.43 11.00 18.55
C LEU A 290 -5.10 12.32 18.92
N VAL A 291 -6.23 12.61 18.29
CA VAL A 291 -7.11 13.74 18.61
C VAL A 291 -8.55 13.24 18.69
N PRO A 292 -9.40 13.83 19.55
CA PRO A 292 -10.80 13.43 19.68
C PRO A 292 -11.57 13.73 18.38
N GLY A 293 -12.39 12.79 17.93
CA GLY A 293 -13.19 12.88 16.72
C GLY A 293 -14.50 13.67 16.92
N GLY A 294 -15.49 13.41 16.05
CA GLY A 294 -16.86 13.93 16.24
C GLY A 294 -16.99 15.46 16.21
N GLY A 295 -16.08 16.17 15.53
CA GLY A 295 -16.06 17.64 15.46
C GLY A 295 -15.45 18.32 16.69
N ALA A 296 -15.06 17.56 17.73
CA ALA A 296 -14.51 18.10 18.98
C ALA A 296 -13.23 18.91 18.72
N ILE A 297 -12.33 18.36 17.90
CA ILE A 297 -11.05 19.01 17.58
C ILE A 297 -11.22 20.23 16.67
N GLU A 298 -12.14 20.21 15.71
CA GLU A 298 -12.50 21.38 14.90
C GLU A 298 -13.00 22.54 15.78
N MET A 299 -13.85 22.26 16.77
CA MET A 299 -14.35 23.25 17.73
C MET A 299 -13.22 23.78 18.63
N ALA A 300 -12.35 22.90 19.13
CA ALA A 300 -11.21 23.26 19.98
C ALA A 300 -10.22 24.20 19.26
N VAL A 301 -9.89 23.86 18.02
CA VAL A 301 -8.99 24.65 17.16
C VAL A 301 -9.62 25.99 16.82
N ALA A 302 -10.92 26.01 16.46
CA ALA A 302 -11.64 27.25 16.24
C ALA A 302 -11.59 28.16 17.48
N GLN A 303 -11.96 27.66 18.66
CA GLN A 303 -11.93 28.43 19.90
C GLN A 303 -10.55 29.06 20.16
N ARG A 304 -9.46 28.30 20.06
CA ARG A 304 -8.10 28.80 20.34
C ARG A 304 -7.62 29.85 19.34
N LEU A 305 -7.98 29.71 18.05
CA LEU A 305 -7.71 30.75 17.05
C LEU A 305 -8.46 32.06 17.37
N LEU A 306 -9.71 31.94 17.82
CA LEU A 306 -10.56 33.09 18.14
C LEU A 306 -10.13 33.78 19.45
N GLN A 307 -9.58 33.04 20.41
CA GLN A 307 -8.94 33.61 21.61
C GLN A 307 -7.63 34.35 21.30
N LYS A 308 -6.85 33.86 20.31
CA LYS A 308 -5.60 34.50 19.90
C LYS A 308 -5.81 35.77 19.05
N ALA A 309 -7.00 35.93 18.46
CA ALA A 309 -7.35 37.10 17.66
C ALA A 309 -7.89 38.27 18.52
N SER A 310 -7.08 39.32 18.66
CA SER A 310 -7.45 40.50 19.45
C SER A 310 -8.56 41.36 18.81
N HIS A 311 -8.53 41.55 17.48
CA HIS A 311 -9.61 42.18 16.70
C HIS A 311 -9.68 41.63 15.26
N GLY A 312 -10.90 41.51 14.73
CA GLY A 312 -11.17 41.09 13.35
C GLY A 312 -12.37 40.13 13.24
N PRO A 313 -12.68 39.62 12.03
CA PRO A 313 -13.72 38.61 11.83
C PRO A 313 -13.49 37.31 12.60
N TYR A 314 -12.24 37.06 13.04
CA TYR A 314 -11.82 36.01 13.97
C TYR A 314 -12.39 36.12 15.40
N ARG A 315 -13.58 36.67 15.63
CA ARG A 315 -14.16 36.77 16.98
C ARG A 315 -15.56 36.20 17.15
N ALA A 316 -16.35 36.10 16.07
CA ALA A 316 -17.78 35.80 16.16
C ALA A 316 -18.13 34.35 16.56
N LEU A 317 -17.19 33.40 16.52
CA LEU A 317 -17.45 31.96 16.64
C LEU A 317 -17.04 31.33 18.00
N GLY A 318 -16.46 32.09 18.94
CA GLY A 318 -15.54 31.52 19.95
C GLY A 318 -15.99 31.54 21.40
N HIS A 319 -17.25 31.89 21.69
CA HIS A 319 -17.66 32.38 23.01
C HIS A 319 -18.25 31.33 23.98
N ALA A 320 -18.11 30.02 23.73
CA ALA A 320 -18.94 28.99 24.38
C ALA A 320 -18.26 27.92 25.28
N LEU A 321 -16.92 27.78 25.29
CA LEU A 321 -16.23 26.70 26.01
C LEU A 321 -14.96 27.16 26.74
N ASP A 322 -14.51 26.37 27.72
CA ASP A 322 -13.48 26.73 28.70
C ASP A 322 -12.05 26.31 28.25
N PRO A 323 -11.08 27.24 28.10
CA PRO A 323 -9.76 26.97 27.49
C PRO A 323 -8.90 25.87 28.13
N ASN A 324 -9.14 25.55 29.41
CA ASN A 324 -8.32 24.59 30.16
C ASN A 324 -8.81 23.13 30.07
N THR A 325 -9.97 22.90 29.46
CA THR A 325 -10.50 21.54 29.29
C THR A 325 -9.77 20.87 28.12
N PRO A 326 -9.25 19.63 28.24
CA PRO A 326 -9.03 18.83 27.05
C PRO A 326 -10.37 18.73 26.31
N CYS A 327 -10.39 18.99 25.00
CA CYS A 327 -11.64 19.07 24.24
C CYS A 327 -12.20 17.68 23.93
N ALA A 328 -12.57 16.97 25.00
CA ALA A 328 -13.18 15.66 24.94
C ALA A 328 -14.64 15.72 24.45
N TRP A 329 -15.28 16.89 24.43
CA TRP A 329 -16.70 17.01 24.06
C TRP A 329 -16.86 17.26 22.55
N GLY A 330 -17.63 16.39 21.90
CA GLY A 330 -17.97 16.47 20.47
C GLY A 330 -19.39 15.99 20.21
N ILE A 331 -19.82 15.96 18.96
CA ILE A 331 -21.19 15.59 18.58
C ILE A 331 -21.24 14.11 18.19
N ASN A 332 -22.21 13.38 18.75
CA ASN A 332 -22.53 12.04 18.29
C ASN A 332 -23.31 12.10 16.96
N GLY A 333 -22.70 11.67 15.85
CA GLY A 333 -23.36 11.64 14.54
C GLY A 333 -24.57 10.71 14.44
N GLU A 334 -24.79 9.81 15.40
CA GLU A 334 -25.90 8.85 15.42
C GLU A 334 -27.11 9.36 16.23
N THR A 335 -26.87 9.96 17.42
CA THR A 335 -27.93 10.47 18.31
C THR A 335 -28.16 11.98 18.20
N GLY A 336 -27.21 12.72 17.63
CA GLY A 336 -27.22 14.19 17.58
C GLY A 336 -26.82 14.88 18.90
N GLU A 337 -26.51 14.11 19.95
CA GLU A 337 -26.21 14.63 21.28
C GLU A 337 -24.72 14.99 21.44
N ILE A 338 -24.42 15.92 22.35
CA ILE A 338 -23.04 16.24 22.72
C ILE A 338 -22.55 15.17 23.70
N VAL A 339 -21.46 14.48 23.35
CA VAL A 339 -20.88 13.39 24.13
C VAL A 339 -19.38 13.55 24.30
N GLU A 340 -18.86 12.99 25.39
CA GLU A 340 -17.44 12.92 25.67
C GLU A 340 -16.80 11.79 24.83
N GLN A 341 -16.04 12.17 23.81
CA GLN A 341 -15.39 11.32 22.82
C GLN A 341 -14.40 10.34 23.45
N ASP A 342 -13.70 10.76 24.52
CA ASP A 342 -12.82 9.90 25.32
C ASP A 342 -13.58 8.68 25.87
N LYS A 343 -14.83 8.88 26.34
CA LYS A 343 -15.73 7.81 26.81
C LYS A 343 -16.37 7.02 25.67
N LYS A 344 -16.59 7.65 24.50
CA LYS A 344 -17.10 6.95 23.30
C LYS A 344 -16.00 6.16 22.57
N GLY A 345 -14.71 6.44 22.83
CA GLY A 345 -13.58 5.84 22.14
C GLY A 345 -13.39 6.34 20.70
N LEU A 346 -13.97 7.49 20.33
CA LEU A 346 -13.89 8.01 18.96
C LEU A 346 -12.67 8.90 18.78
N TRP A 347 -11.59 8.31 18.29
CA TRP A 347 -10.30 8.97 18.06
C TRP A 347 -9.94 9.02 16.58
N GLU A 348 -9.25 10.07 16.16
CA GLU A 348 -8.65 10.22 14.83
C GLU A 348 -7.12 10.36 14.94
N PRO A 349 -6.31 9.83 14.01
CA PRO A 349 -4.86 10.04 14.02
C PRO A 349 -4.51 11.50 13.74
N LEU A 350 -3.64 12.10 14.55
CA LEU A 350 -3.18 13.49 14.42
C LEU A 350 -2.68 13.81 13.00
N ALA A 351 -1.96 12.87 12.38
CA ALA A 351 -1.42 13.02 11.03
C ALA A 351 -2.52 13.27 9.96
N VAL A 352 -3.72 12.73 10.15
CA VAL A 352 -4.86 12.96 9.24
C VAL A 352 -5.33 14.40 9.37
N LYS A 353 -5.64 14.87 10.59
CA LYS A 353 -6.08 16.27 10.81
C LYS A 353 -5.05 17.29 10.32
N LEU A 354 -3.77 17.10 10.69
CA LEU A 354 -2.67 17.96 10.22
C LEU A 354 -2.61 18.04 8.68
N GLN A 355 -2.73 16.90 7.99
CA GLN A 355 -2.71 16.89 6.54
C GLN A 355 -3.96 17.55 5.94
N THR A 356 -5.15 17.28 6.48
CA THR A 356 -6.40 17.87 5.98
C THR A 356 -6.44 19.40 6.13
N TYR A 357 -5.94 19.94 7.24
CA TYR A 357 -5.93 21.39 7.45
C TYR A 357 -4.89 22.07 6.54
N LYS A 358 -3.70 21.48 6.39
CA LYS A 358 -2.67 21.97 5.44
C LYS A 358 -3.21 22.01 4.02
N THR A 359 -3.71 20.89 3.48
CA THR A 359 -4.20 20.84 2.10
C THR A 359 -5.42 21.74 1.87
N ALA A 360 -6.35 21.83 2.82
CA ALA A 360 -7.54 22.66 2.68
C ALA A 360 -7.20 24.16 2.69
N VAL A 361 -6.31 24.60 3.58
CA VAL A 361 -5.88 26.01 3.66
C VAL A 361 -4.99 26.38 2.48
N GLU A 362 -4.04 25.53 2.08
CA GLU A 362 -3.21 25.74 0.89
C GLU A 362 -4.05 25.83 -0.38
N THR A 363 -5.04 24.96 -0.53
CA THR A 363 -5.98 24.98 -1.68
C THR A 363 -6.84 26.26 -1.68
N ALA A 364 -7.36 26.67 -0.52
CA ALA A 364 -8.10 27.93 -0.40
C ALA A 364 -7.22 29.14 -0.74
N ILE A 365 -5.95 29.14 -0.31
CA ILE A 365 -4.96 30.17 -0.64
C ILE A 365 -4.60 30.17 -2.13
N LEU A 366 -4.54 29.01 -2.79
CA LEU A 366 -4.28 28.92 -4.23
C LEU A 366 -5.45 29.51 -5.03
N LEU A 367 -6.68 29.16 -4.66
CA LEU A 367 -7.90 29.66 -5.31
C LEU A 367 -8.08 31.17 -5.09
N LEU A 368 -7.76 31.70 -3.91
CA LEU A 368 -7.76 33.14 -3.61
C LEU A 368 -6.68 33.98 -4.34
N ARG A 369 -5.78 33.34 -5.12
CA ARG A 369 -4.81 34.03 -6.00
C ARG A 369 -5.22 34.02 -7.47
N ILE A 370 -6.35 33.41 -7.82
CA ILE A 370 -6.82 33.36 -9.20
C ILE A 370 -7.62 34.64 -9.46
N ASP A 371 -6.95 35.63 -10.04
CA ASP A 371 -7.58 36.91 -10.41
C ASP A 371 -8.32 36.83 -11.77
N ASP A 372 -7.87 35.95 -12.68
CA ASP A 372 -8.47 35.74 -14.01
C ASP A 372 -8.33 34.27 -14.48
N ILE A 373 -9.26 33.80 -15.31
CA ILE A 373 -9.31 32.44 -15.86
C ILE A 373 -9.40 32.50 -17.39
N VAL A 374 -8.26 32.39 -18.05
CA VAL A 374 -8.19 32.34 -19.52
C VAL A 374 -8.50 30.93 -20.03
N SER A 375 -9.74 30.70 -20.48
CA SER A 375 -10.14 29.42 -21.09
C SER A 375 -9.82 29.37 -22.59
N GLY A 376 -8.94 28.46 -23.01
CA GLY A 376 -8.69 28.19 -24.43
C GLY A 376 -9.86 27.47 -25.10
N SER A 377 -10.49 28.07 -26.10
CA SER A 377 -11.52 27.41 -26.90
C SER A 377 -10.87 26.38 -27.84
N LYS A 378 -11.18 25.10 -27.62
CA LYS A 378 -10.74 24.01 -28.51
C LYS A 378 -11.40 24.22 -29.87
N LYS A 379 -10.63 24.57 -30.91
CA LYS A 379 -11.16 24.69 -32.28
C LYS A 379 -11.78 23.35 -32.70
N LYS A 380 -13.09 23.33 -32.94
CA LYS A 380 -13.74 22.29 -33.75
C LYS A 380 -13.21 22.44 -35.18
N GLY A 381 -12.09 21.78 -35.50
CA GLY A 381 -11.40 22.00 -36.77
C GLY A 381 -10.21 21.08 -37.03
N ASP A 382 -9.49 20.64 -35.99
CA ASP A 382 -8.47 19.60 -36.17
C ASP A 382 -9.17 18.24 -36.32
N LYS A 383 -9.34 17.82 -37.58
CA LYS A 383 -9.60 16.42 -37.91
C LYS A 383 -8.45 15.61 -37.35
N GLU A 384 -8.74 14.64 -36.49
CA GLU A 384 -7.76 13.63 -36.10
C GLU A 384 -7.22 13.01 -37.39
N VAL A 385 -5.91 13.09 -37.59
CA VAL A 385 -5.23 12.36 -38.67
C VAL A 385 -5.50 10.88 -38.38
N PRO A 386 -6.14 10.12 -39.31
CA PRO A 386 -6.44 8.73 -39.05
C PRO A 386 -5.16 7.98 -38.71
N THR A 387 -5.20 7.13 -37.69
CA THR A 387 -4.06 6.24 -37.41
C THR A 387 -3.81 5.37 -38.64
N PRO A 388 -2.55 4.98 -38.95
CA PRO A 388 -2.24 4.22 -40.17
C PRO A 388 -3.07 2.94 -40.36
N SER A 389 -3.47 2.32 -39.25
CA SER A 389 -4.41 1.18 -39.18
C SER A 389 -5.81 1.47 -39.73
N GLN A 390 -6.30 2.71 -39.62
CA GLN A 390 -7.61 3.13 -40.14
C GLN A 390 -7.54 3.42 -41.65
N MET A 391 -6.38 3.89 -42.15
CA MET A 391 -6.19 4.12 -43.60
C MET A 391 -6.17 2.79 -44.38
N GLN A 392 -5.47 1.77 -43.85
CA GLN A 392 -5.46 0.43 -44.45
C GLN A 392 -6.84 -0.24 -44.52
N GLN A 393 -7.73 0.02 -43.55
CA GLN A 393 -9.10 -0.50 -43.58
C GLN A 393 -9.98 0.23 -44.61
N GLN A 394 -9.73 1.51 -44.89
CA GLN A 394 -10.46 2.26 -45.92
C GLN A 394 -10.01 1.89 -47.34
N GLU A 395 -8.72 1.62 -47.57
CA GLU A 395 -8.23 1.12 -48.87
C GLU A 395 -8.80 -0.27 -49.20
N ALA A 396 -8.94 -1.15 -48.20
CA ALA A 396 -9.53 -2.48 -48.39
C ALA A 396 -11.05 -2.47 -48.69
N GLN A 397 -11.77 -1.41 -48.30
CA GLN A 397 -13.22 -1.27 -48.52
C GLN A 397 -13.58 -0.50 -49.81
N GLY A 398 -12.59 0.04 -50.53
CA GLY A 398 -12.78 0.75 -51.80
C GLY A 398 -12.51 -0.11 -53.05
N ALA A 399 -12.37 -1.42 -52.90
CA ALA A 399 -11.88 -2.35 -53.93
C ALA A 399 -12.78 -3.58 -54.16
N GLU A 400 -14.08 -3.48 -53.87
CA GLU A 400 -15.15 -4.40 -54.32
C GLU A 400 -16.14 -3.66 -55.25
#